data_AF-A0A7X7JY03-F1
#
_entry.id   AF-A0A7X7JY03-F1
#
_cell.length_a   1.000
_cell.length_b   1.000
_cell.length_c   1.000
_cell.angle_alpha   90.00
_cell.angle_beta   90.00
_cell.angle_gamma   90.00
#
_symmetry.space_group_name_H-M   'P 1'
#
loop_
_entity.id
_entity.type
_entity.pdbx_description
1 polymer ?
#
loop_
_entity_poly.entity_id
_entity_poly.type
_entity_poly.pdbx_seq_one_letter_code
_entity_poly.pdbx_strand_id
1 'polypeptide(L)'
;LQEYDTYSSCVEALSSGSVDALTTDDTILAGYAAQEQWSGQFRVVGAPFSEELYGIGVQQGSELCGQINDALTELFEEDAFAAINDANFGPADYTPDPATNPSTPGGHCS
;
A
#
# COMPACT_ATOMS: atom_id res chain seq x y z
N LEU A 1 -22.56 0.35 5.16
CA LEU A 1 -21.38 0.36 4.28
C LEU A 1 -21.91 0.34 2.85
N GLN A 2 -21.41 1.23 1.99
CA GLN A 2 -21.74 1.24 0.57
C GLN A 2 -20.62 0.52 -0.17
N GLU A 3 -20.97 -0.41 -1.05
CA GLU A 3 -20.00 -1.17 -1.85
C GLU A 3 -19.82 -0.53 -3.23
N TYR A 4 -18.57 -0.51 -3.70
CA TYR A 4 -18.19 -0.07 -5.03
C TYR A 4 -17.19 -1.07 -5.61
N ASP A 5 -17.18 -1.19 -6.94
CA ASP A 5 -16.36 -2.18 -7.63
C ASP A 5 -14.85 -1.83 -7.62
N THR A 6 -14.51 -0.55 -7.42
CA THR A 6 -13.12 -0.07 -7.45
C THR A 6 -12.87 1.03 -6.43
N TYR A 7 -11.61 1.19 -6.00
CA TYR A 7 -11.21 2.32 -5.17
C TYR A 7 -11.44 3.67 -5.85
N SER A 8 -11.23 3.77 -7.17
CA SER A 8 -11.49 5.01 -7.91
C SER A 8 -12.96 5.43 -7.80
N SER A 9 -13.89 4.48 -7.89
CA SER A 9 -15.32 4.75 -7.68
C SER A 9 -15.62 5.18 -6.25
N CYS A 10 -14.94 4.62 -5.24
CA CYS A 10 -15.05 5.10 -3.86
C CYS A 10 -14.55 6.54 -3.70
N VAL A 11 -13.45 6.91 -4.35
CA VAL A 11 -12.86 8.26 -4.28
C VAL A 11 -13.77 9.28 -4.98
N GLU A 12 -14.39 8.93 -6.11
CA GLU A 12 -15.41 9.75 -6.76
C GLU A 12 -16.66 9.93 -5.89
N ALA A 13 -17.11 8.86 -5.22
CA ALA A 13 -18.20 8.93 -4.26
C ALA A 13 -17.88 9.85 -3.07
N LEU A 14 -16.64 9.82 -2.58
CA LEU A 14 -16.15 10.72 -1.54
C LEU A 14 -16.13 12.17 -2.06
N SER A 15 -15.60 12.40 -3.27
CA SER A 15 -15.56 13.74 -3.90
C SER A 15 -16.94 14.36 -4.06
N SER A 16 -17.93 13.55 -4.47
CA SER A 16 -19.31 14.00 -4.67
C SER A 16 -20.11 14.18 -3.38
N GLY A 17 -19.55 13.77 -2.22
CA GLY A 17 -20.26 13.77 -0.94
C GLY A 17 -21.32 12.65 -0.81
N SER A 18 -21.26 11.64 -1.67
CA SER A 18 -22.13 10.46 -1.59
C SER A 18 -21.75 9.55 -0.42
N VAL A 19 -20.49 9.61 0.02
CA VAL A 19 -19.98 8.98 1.26
C VAL A 19 -19.13 9.98 2.04
N ASP A 20 -19.10 9.86 3.36
CA ASP A 20 -18.34 10.76 4.24
C ASP A 20 -16.88 10.35 4.44
N ALA A 21 -16.56 9.08 4.21
CA ALA A 21 -15.23 8.52 4.40
C ALA A 21 -15.00 7.27 3.53
N LEU A 22 -13.73 7.03 3.19
CA LEU A 22 -13.23 5.81 2.57
C LEU A 22 -12.14 5.23 3.48
N THR A 23 -12.21 3.94 3.76
CA THR A 23 -11.21 3.22 4.56
C THR A 23 -10.63 2.09 3.74
N THR A 24 -9.31 2.02 3.68
CA THR A 24 -8.50 0.91 3.14
C THR A 24 -7.06 1.17 3.62
N ASP A 25 -6.10 0.51 3.00
CA ASP A 25 -4.69 0.60 3.32
C ASP A 25 -4.22 2.06 3.14
N ASP A 26 -3.43 2.54 4.09
CA ASP A 26 -2.95 3.92 4.14
C ASP A 26 -2.14 4.32 2.90
N THR A 27 -1.33 3.40 2.37
CA THR A 27 -0.61 3.54 1.10
C THR A 27 -1.55 3.86 -0.08
N ILE A 28 -2.67 3.15 -0.18
CA ILE A 28 -3.68 3.36 -1.24
C ILE A 28 -4.35 4.71 -1.04
N LEU A 29 -4.75 5.03 0.19
CA LEU A 29 -5.39 6.32 0.51
C LEU A 29 -4.45 7.50 0.22
N ALA A 30 -3.18 7.40 0.61
CA ALA A 30 -2.16 8.41 0.34
C ALA A 30 -1.94 8.60 -1.15
N GLY A 31 -1.84 7.50 -1.90
CA GLY A 31 -1.70 7.53 -3.36
C GLY A 31 -2.85 8.28 -4.05
N TYR A 32 -4.09 8.03 -3.65
CA TYR A 32 -5.25 8.76 -4.21
C TYR A 32 -5.27 10.23 -3.78
N ALA A 33 -4.98 10.55 -2.52
CA ALA A 33 -4.95 11.93 -2.03
C ALA A 33 -3.87 12.78 -2.73
N ALA A 34 -2.78 12.14 -3.19
CA ALA A 34 -1.67 12.79 -3.88
C ALA A 34 -1.89 13.06 -5.37
N GLN A 35 -2.92 12.47 -5.98
CA GLN A 35 -3.18 12.69 -7.41
C GLN A 35 -3.54 14.15 -7.67
N GLU A 36 -3.05 14.71 -8.78
CA GLU A 36 -3.21 16.13 -9.11
C GLU A 36 -4.67 16.59 -9.09
N GLN A 37 -5.58 15.77 -9.62
CA GLN A 37 -7.02 16.09 -9.65
C GLN A 37 -7.67 16.12 -8.27
N TRP A 38 -7.03 15.56 -7.24
CA TRP A 38 -7.52 15.50 -5.86
C TRP A 38 -6.71 16.38 -4.89
N SER A 39 -5.71 17.11 -5.41
CA SER A 39 -4.83 17.95 -4.60
C SER A 39 -5.61 18.95 -3.75
N GLY A 40 -5.37 18.92 -2.44
CA GLY A 40 -6.03 19.80 -1.46
C GLY A 40 -7.48 19.44 -1.13
N GLN A 41 -8.05 18.39 -1.73
CA GLN A 41 -9.44 17.97 -1.47
C GLN A 41 -9.52 16.90 -0.39
N PHE A 42 -8.55 15.99 -0.35
CA PHE A 42 -8.55 14.85 0.57
C PHE A 42 -7.33 14.84 1.48
N ARG A 43 -7.48 14.15 2.61
CA ARG A 43 -6.40 13.87 3.57
C ARG A 43 -6.63 12.51 4.20
N VAL A 44 -5.55 11.79 4.49
CA VAL A 44 -5.58 10.59 5.33
C VAL A 44 -5.69 11.03 6.79
N VAL A 45 -6.55 10.37 7.58
CA VAL A 45 -6.88 10.77 8.95
C VAL A 45 -7.08 9.57 9.85
N GLY A 46 -7.00 9.79 11.16
CA GLY A 46 -7.18 8.75 12.17
C GLY A 46 -5.90 7.98 12.46
N ALA A 47 -5.99 7.01 13.38
CA ALA A 47 -4.91 6.08 13.67
C ALA A 47 -5.11 4.78 12.86
N PRO A 48 -4.02 4.08 12.49
CA PRO A 48 -4.12 2.73 11.95
C PRO A 48 -4.92 1.82 12.88
N PHE A 49 -5.71 0.90 12.30
CA PHE A 49 -6.56 -0.03 13.05
C PHE A 49 -6.31 -1.50 12.70
N SER A 50 -5.54 -1.78 11.66
CA SER A 50 -4.97 -3.09 11.35
C SER A 50 -3.56 -2.94 10.78
N GLU A 51 -2.84 -4.05 10.73
CA GLU A 51 -1.53 -4.18 10.09
C GLU A 51 -1.68 -5.17 8.93
N GLU A 52 -1.36 -4.73 7.72
CA GLU A 52 -1.51 -5.52 6.50
C GLU A 52 -0.14 -5.70 5.84
N LEU A 53 0.35 -6.94 5.79
CA LEU A 53 1.61 -7.29 5.13
C LEU A 53 1.35 -7.76 3.70
N TYR A 54 1.74 -6.96 2.71
CA TYR A 54 1.60 -7.33 1.31
C TYR A 54 2.54 -8.47 0.92
N GLY A 55 2.01 -9.43 0.16
CA GLY A 55 2.75 -10.61 -0.29
C GLY A 55 2.48 -10.96 -1.74
N ILE A 56 3.42 -11.67 -2.36
CA ILE A 56 3.29 -12.19 -3.72
C ILE A 56 2.70 -13.60 -3.64
N GLY A 57 1.45 -13.75 -4.08
CA GLY A 57 0.76 -15.04 -4.09
C GLY A 57 1.28 -15.96 -5.21
N VAL A 58 1.68 -17.18 -4.85
CA VAL A 58 2.09 -18.24 -5.79
C VAL A 58 1.35 -19.55 -5.52
N GLN A 59 1.34 -20.44 -6.51
CA GLN A 59 0.77 -21.78 -6.35
C GLN A 59 1.47 -22.51 -5.19
N GLN A 60 0.68 -23.13 -4.31
CA GLN A 60 1.22 -23.89 -3.18
C GLN A 60 2.18 -24.99 -3.66
N GLY A 61 3.34 -25.09 -3.01
CA GLY A 61 4.41 -26.04 -3.36
C GLY A 61 5.28 -25.62 -4.56
N SER A 62 5.07 -24.44 -5.13
CA SER A 62 5.92 -23.92 -6.21
C SER A 62 7.30 -23.52 -5.71
N GLU A 63 8.34 -23.91 -6.45
CA GLU A 63 9.73 -23.44 -6.22
C GLU A 63 9.86 -21.91 -6.39
N LEU A 64 8.90 -21.26 -7.07
CA LEU A 64 8.86 -19.80 -7.21
C LEU A 64 8.82 -19.08 -5.87
N CYS A 65 8.24 -19.69 -4.82
CA CYS A 65 8.20 -19.06 -3.51
C CYS A 65 9.61 -18.76 -2.97
N GLY A 66 10.52 -19.73 -3.08
CA GLY A 66 11.91 -19.55 -2.67
C GLY A 66 12.61 -18.49 -3.51
N GLN A 67 12.47 -18.57 -4.83
CA GLN A 67 13.10 -17.63 -5.76
C GLN A 67 12.63 -16.18 -5.56
N ILE A 68 11.34 -15.99 -5.26
CA ILE A 68 10.77 -14.67 -4.96
C ILE A 68 11.30 -14.15 -3.63
N ASN A 69 11.35 -14.99 -2.59
CA ASN A 69 11.89 -14.58 -1.29
C ASN A 69 13.38 -14.21 -1.37
N ASP A 70 14.17 -14.95 -2.15
CA ASP A 70 15.58 -14.65 -2.41
C ASP A 70 15.72 -13.28 -3.10
N ALA A 71 14.93 -13.04 -4.16
CA ALA A 71 14.94 -11.77 -4.87
C ALA A 71 14.47 -10.59 -4.01
N LEU A 72 13.44 -10.78 -3.18
CA LEU A 72 13.01 -9.76 -2.22
C LEU A 72 14.10 -9.48 -1.19
N THR A 73 14.83 -10.51 -0.73
CA THR A 73 15.93 -10.32 0.22
C THR A 73 17.03 -9.47 -0.39
N GLU A 74 17.43 -9.75 -1.62
CA GLU A 74 18.40 -8.94 -2.37
C GLU A 74 17.93 -7.47 -2.50
N LEU A 75 16.65 -7.24 -2.83
CA LEU A 75 16.09 -5.88 -2.92
C LEU A 75 16.14 -5.08 -1.60
N PHE A 76 16.00 -5.76 -0.46
CA PHE A 76 16.11 -5.11 0.85
C PHE A 76 17.58 -4.88 1.23
N GLU A 77 18.48 -5.85 0.96
CA GLU A 77 19.91 -5.72 1.24
C GLU A 77 20.59 -4.63 0.40
N GLU A 78 20.09 -4.39 -0.82
CA GLU A 78 20.59 -3.35 -1.72
C GLU A 78 19.93 -1.97 -1.52
N ASP A 79 19.10 -1.79 -0.48
CA ASP A 79 18.26 -0.60 -0.25
C ASP A 79 17.32 -0.24 -1.43
N ALA A 80 17.15 -1.15 -2.41
CA ALA A 80 16.32 -0.93 -3.58
C ALA A 80 14.84 -0.76 -3.20
N PHE A 81 14.37 -1.44 -2.15
CA PHE A 81 13.01 -1.27 -1.65
C PHE A 81 12.76 0.15 -1.11
N ALA A 82 13.74 0.75 -0.44
CA ALA A 82 13.63 2.14 0.02
C ALA A 82 13.55 3.12 -1.17
N ALA A 83 14.36 2.90 -2.21
CA ALA A 83 14.30 3.68 -3.44
C ALA A 83 12.96 3.54 -4.18
N ILE A 84 12.38 2.34 -4.21
CA ILE A 84 11.04 2.11 -4.77
C ILE A 84 9.99 2.88 -3.98
N ASN A 85 10.04 2.86 -2.65
CA ASN A 85 9.09 3.60 -1.81
C ASN A 85 9.18 5.10 -2.05
N ASP A 86 10.39 5.67 -2.06
CA ASP A 86 10.58 7.11 -2.33
C ASP A 86 10.06 7.50 -3.73
N ALA A 87 10.37 6.70 -4.75
CA ALA A 87 9.93 6.98 -6.12
C ALA A 87 8.40 6.97 -6.29
N ASN A 88 7.69 6.12 -5.53
CA ASN A 88 6.23 5.97 -5.68
C ASN A 88 5.42 6.80 -4.68
N PHE A 89 5.92 6.98 -3.45
CA PHE A 89 5.21 7.65 -2.36
C PHE A 89 5.80 9.01 -1.98
N GLY A 90 7.01 9.35 -2.44
CA GLY A 90 7.58 10.68 -2.26
C GLY A 90 6.66 11.82 -2.72
N PRO A 91 6.04 11.74 -3.93
CA PRO A 91 5.06 12.72 -4.38
C PRO A 91 3.79 12.80 -3.51
N ALA A 92 3.51 11.75 -2.73
CA ALA A 92 2.37 11.67 -1.82
C ALA A 92 2.68 12.16 -0.40
N ASP A 93 3.92 12.59 -0.13
CA ASP A 93 4.40 12.92 1.22
C ASP A 93 4.08 11.82 2.23
N TYR A 94 4.15 10.57 1.78
CA TYR A 94 3.80 9.40 2.56
C TYR A 94 5.07 8.62 2.93
N THR A 95 5.21 8.34 4.23
CA THR A 95 6.27 7.50 4.77
C THR A 95 5.62 6.31 5.49
N PRO A 96 5.91 5.06 5.08
CA PRO A 96 5.44 3.88 5.80
C PRO A 96 5.86 3.93 7.27
N ASP A 97 4.97 3.56 8.19
CA ASP A 97 5.30 3.49 9.62
C ASP A 97 6.32 2.36 9.86
N PRO A 98 7.54 2.66 10.36
CA PRO A 98 8.56 1.65 10.61
C PRO A 98 8.18 0.63 11.70
N ALA A 99 7.16 0.91 12.52
CA ALA A 99 6.65 -0.05 13.51
C ALA A 99 5.83 -1.18 12.88
N THR A 100 5.19 -0.92 11.73
CA THR A 100 4.30 -1.88 11.03
C THR A 100 4.77 -2.23 9.62
N ASN A 101 5.80 -1.55 9.10
CA ASN A 101 6.46 -1.87 7.84
C ASN A 101 7.78 -2.62 8.11
N PRO A 102 7.85 -3.95 7.89
CA PRO A 102 9.03 -4.73 8.20
C PRO A 102 10.29 -4.25 7.46
N SER A 103 11.43 -4.25 8.14
CA SER A 103 12.73 -3.89 7.56
C SER A 103 13.41 -5.04 6.79
N THR A 104 12.76 -6.20 6.71
CA THR A 104 13.21 -7.39 5.99
C THR A 104 11.99 -8.10 5.41
N PRO A 105 12.10 -8.75 4.24
CA PRO A 105 10.98 -9.51 3.70
C PRO A 105 10.63 -10.70 4.59
N GLY A 106 9.33 -10.97 4.70
CA GLY A 106 8.82 -12.23 5.25
C GLY A 106 8.66 -13.30 4.17
N GLY A 107 7.89 -14.34 4.47
CA GLY A 107 7.50 -15.33 3.48
C GLY A 107 7.18 -16.68 4.11
N HIS A 108 6.12 -17.34 3.64
CA HIS A 108 5.74 -18.68 4.06
C HIS A 108 5.58 -19.56 2.83
N CYS A 109 6.59 -20.41 2.57
CA CYS A 109 6.58 -21.32 1.42
C CYS A 109 5.95 -22.70 1.73
N SER A 110 5.54 -22.93 2.97
CA SER A 110 4.84 -24.15 3.41
C SER A 110 3.33 -24.12 3.17
#